data_AF-A0A2Z3JBZ2-F1
#
_entry.id   AF-A0A2Z3JBZ2-F1
#
_cell.length_a   1.000
_cell.length_b   1.000
_cell.length_c   1.000
_cell.angle_alpha   90.00
_cell.angle_beta   90.00
_cell.angle_gamma   90.00
#
_symmetry.space_group_name_H-M   'P 1'
#
loop_
_entity.id
_entity.type
_entity.pdbx_description
1 polymer ?
#
loop_
_entity_poly.entity_id
_entity_poly.type
_entity_poly.pdbx_seq_one_letter_code
_entity_poly.pdbx_strand_id
1 'polypeptide(L)'
;MLCVRCIRGYPKVPSNHAFGAAIDLKMNGQLVPLNAPWAQKGTLDLYHYFHAEGWYWGADWDRPDSMHFEVSDEKMRIWGALGMI
;
A
#
# COMPACT_ATOMS: atom_id res chain seq x y z
N MET A 1 6.53 10.31 14.81
CA MET A 1 5.63 9.29 15.40
C MET A 1 5.92 7.97 14.70
N LEU A 2 6.67 7.04 15.31
CA LEU A 2 6.86 5.70 14.74
C LEU A 2 5.68 4.83 15.17
N CYS A 3 4.83 4.42 14.24
CA CYS A 3 3.77 3.44 14.51
C CYS A 3 4.34 2.04 14.27
N VAL A 4 5.08 1.48 15.22
CA VAL A 4 5.67 0.15 15.06
C VAL A 4 4.56 -0.90 15.21
N ARG A 5 4.03 -1.39 14.08
CA ARG A 5 3.02 -2.45 14.04
C ARG A 5 3.40 -3.54 13.03
N CYS A 6 2.99 -4.77 13.33
CA CYS A 6 3.05 -5.88 12.38
C CYS A 6 1.80 -5.92 11.50
N ILE A 7 1.88 -6.62 10.38
CA ILE A 7 0.72 -6.92 9.52
C ILE A 7 -0.31 -7.71 10.34
N ARG A 8 -1.61 -7.39 10.16
CA ARG A 8 -2.70 -8.06 10.86
C ARG A 8 -2.70 -9.55 10.52
N GLY A 9 -2.53 -10.40 11.55
CA GLY A 9 -2.45 -11.85 11.41
C GLY A 9 -1.03 -12.41 11.22
N TYR A 10 0.00 -11.56 11.12
CA TYR A 10 1.39 -11.97 10.96
C TYR A 10 2.29 -11.30 12.01
N PRO A 11 2.35 -11.83 13.25
CA PRO A 11 2.93 -11.15 14.42
C PRO A 11 4.46 -10.94 14.43
N LYS A 12 5.14 -11.17 13.30
CA LYS A 12 6.60 -10.98 13.15
C LYS A 12 6.99 -10.28 11.86
N VAL A 13 5.99 -9.84 11.08
CA VAL A 13 6.21 -9.18 9.81
C VAL A 13 5.82 -7.71 9.97
N PRO A 14 6.81 -6.79 10.01
CA PRO A 14 6.53 -5.36 10.07
C PRO A 14 5.61 -4.93 8.92
N SER A 15 4.65 -4.06 9.20
CA SER A 15 3.77 -3.50 8.16
C SER A 15 4.45 -2.32 7.48
N ASN A 16 4.30 -2.16 6.17
CA ASN A 16 4.78 -0.96 5.46
C ASN A 16 4.11 0.34 5.94
N HIS A 17 2.88 0.24 6.47
CA HIS A 17 2.22 1.35 7.18
C HIS A 17 3.02 1.85 8.39
N ALA A 18 3.83 0.99 9.03
CA ALA A 18 4.65 1.35 10.18
C ALA A 18 5.78 2.33 9.83
N PHE A 19 6.19 2.34 8.56
CA PHE A 19 7.29 3.13 8.03
C PHE A 19 6.81 4.32 7.19
N GLY A 20 5.50 4.55 7.11
CA GLY A 20 4.95 5.58 6.22
C GLY A 20 5.10 5.25 4.73
N ALA A 21 5.37 3.99 4.40
CA ALA A 21 5.61 3.52 3.02
C ALA A 21 4.36 2.87 2.39
N ALA A 22 3.19 3.01 3.03
CA ALA A 22 1.94 2.47 2.53
C ALA A 22 0.74 3.36 2.88
N ILE A 23 -0.32 3.27 2.08
CA ILE A 23 -1.60 3.95 2.30
C ILE A 23 -2.77 3.03 1.95
N ASP A 24 -3.89 3.22 2.66
CA ASP A 24 -5.16 2.58 2.33
C ASP A 24 -6.17 3.64 1.87
N LEU A 25 -6.81 3.42 0.71
CA LEU A 25 -7.77 4.36 0.14
C LEU A 25 -9.22 3.92 0.37
N LYS A 26 -10.06 4.90 0.71
CA LYS A 26 -11.52 4.77 0.72
C LYS A 26 -12.11 5.54 -0.44
N MET A 27 -12.99 4.92 -1.22
CA MET A 27 -13.80 5.65 -2.20
C MET A 27 -15.16 5.98 -1.59
N ASN A 28 -15.52 7.27 -1.62
CA ASN A 28 -16.79 7.77 -1.06
C ASN A 28 -17.02 7.34 0.40
N GLY A 29 -15.95 7.33 1.20
CA GLY A 29 -16.00 6.93 2.62
C GLY A 29 -16.13 5.43 2.87
N GLN A 30 -16.26 4.62 1.82
CA GLN A 30 -16.33 3.15 1.91
C GLN A 30 -14.95 2.54 1.70
N LEU A 31 -14.63 1.54 2.53
CA LEU A 31 -13.40 0.77 2.46
C LEU A 31 -13.71 -0.62 1.93
N VAL A 32 -12.89 -1.13 1.03
CA VAL A 32 -12.98 -2.54 0.61
C VAL A 32 -12.42 -3.43 1.72
N PRO A 33 -13.13 -4.49 2.16
CA PRO A 33 -12.57 -5.43 3.12
C PRO A 33 -11.36 -6.17 2.55
N LEU A 34 -10.36 -6.41 3.39
CA LEU A 34 -9.25 -7.31 3.07
C LEU A 34 -9.77 -8.68 2.62
N ASN A 35 -9.16 -9.24 1.57
CA ASN A 35 -9.53 -10.50 0.91
C ASN A 35 -10.88 -10.47 0.19
N ALA A 36 -11.43 -9.29 -0.11
CA ALA A 36 -12.59 -9.17 -0.98
C ALA A 36 -12.20 -9.51 -2.44
N PRO A 37 -13.03 -10.25 -3.20
CA PRO A 37 -12.75 -10.60 -4.59
C PRO A 37 -13.03 -9.45 -5.58
N TRP A 38 -13.07 -8.21 -5.08
CA TRP A 38 -13.45 -7.03 -5.85
C TRP A 38 -12.65 -5.80 -5.38
N ALA A 39 -12.63 -4.78 -6.23
CA ALA A 39 -12.04 -3.48 -5.94
C ALA A 39 -13.04 -2.37 -6.31
N GLN A 40 -12.89 -1.19 -5.71
CA GLN A 40 -13.66 -0.03 -6.15
C GLN A 40 -13.07 0.53 -7.45
N LYS A 41 -13.94 0.94 -8.38
CA LYS A 41 -13.53 1.50 -9.68
C LYS A 41 -12.58 2.69 -9.52
N GLY A 42 -12.83 3.57 -8.54
CA GLY A 42 -11.94 4.69 -8.25
C GLY A 42 -10.53 4.26 -7.87
N THR A 43 -10.36 3.14 -7.16
CA THR A 43 -9.04 2.61 -6.80
C THR A 43 -8.29 2.07 -8.02
N LEU A 44 -9.02 1.38 -8.91
CA LEU A 44 -8.49 0.94 -10.20
C LEU A 44 -8.10 2.13 -11.09
N ASP A 45 -8.89 3.20 -11.09
CA ASP A 45 -8.61 4.41 -11.89
C ASP A 45 -7.39 5.19 -11.38
N LEU A 46 -7.02 5.03 -10.11
CA LEU A 46 -5.82 5.65 -9.55
C LEU A 46 -4.56 4.82 -9.78
N TYR A 47 -4.70 3.51 -10.02
CA TYR A 47 -3.57 2.58 -10.08
C TYR A 47 -2.45 3.04 -11.02
N HIS A 48 -2.77 3.50 -12.23
CA HIS A 48 -1.73 3.89 -13.18
C HIS A 48 -0.92 5.11 -12.73
N TYR A 49 -1.50 6.04 -11.96
CA TYR A 49 -0.78 7.17 -11.40
C TYR A 49 0.16 6.72 -10.28
N PHE A 50 -0.33 5.86 -9.38
CA PHE A 50 0.48 5.26 -8.32
C PHE A 50 1.64 4.46 -8.90
N HIS A 51 1.35 3.62 -9.90
CA HIS A 51 2.35 2.78 -10.53
C HIS A 51 3.44 3.60 -11.24
N ALA A 52 3.06 4.67 -11.94
CA ALA A 52 4.02 5.60 -12.56
C ALA A 52 4.98 6.23 -11.54
N GLU A 53 4.51 6.45 -10.30
CA GLU A 53 5.31 6.97 -9.19
C GLU A 53 6.02 5.88 -8.37
N GLY A 54 6.06 4.64 -8.86
CA GLY A 54 6.78 3.53 -8.21
C GLY A 54 6.03 2.93 -7.02
N TRP A 55 4.70 2.97 -7.01
CA TRP A 55 3.88 2.25 -6.05
C TRP A 55 3.33 0.94 -6.62
N TYR A 56 3.07 -0.01 -5.73
CA TYR A 56 2.46 -1.30 -6.00
C TYR A 56 1.08 -1.37 -5.36
N TRP A 57 0.16 -2.11 -6.00
CA TRP A 57 -1.24 -2.22 -5.58
C TRP A 57 -1.55 -3.62 -5.08
N GLY A 58 -2.14 -3.71 -3.88
CA GLY A 58 -2.43 -4.98 -3.21
C GLY A 58 -3.56 -5.81 -3.84
N ALA A 59 -4.21 -5.34 -4.90
CA ALA A 59 -5.31 -6.07 -5.55
C ALA A 59 -4.86 -7.37 -6.26
N ASP A 60 -3.58 -7.48 -6.65
CA ASP A 60 -3.05 -8.63 -7.40
C ASP A 60 -2.39 -9.69 -6.49
N TRP A 61 -2.52 -9.55 -5.17
CA TRP A 61 -1.97 -10.53 -4.23
C TRP A 61 -2.88 -11.73 -4.04
N ASP A 62 -2.29 -12.88 -3.70
CA ASP A 62 -3.03 -14.13 -3.36
C ASP A 62 -4.10 -13.91 -2.28
N ARG A 63 -3.84 -13.00 -1.35
CA ARG A 63 -4.81 -12.44 -0.41
C ARG A 63 -5.08 -10.99 -0.81
N PRO A 64 -6.10 -10.72 -1.66
CA PRO A 64 -6.29 -9.40 -2.24
C PRO A 64 -6.48 -8.34 -1.17
N ASP A 65 -5.75 -7.24 -1.29
CA ASP A 65 -5.87 -6.06 -0.44
C ASP A 65 -6.06 -4.83 -1.31
N SER A 66 -7.21 -4.76 -1.99
CA SER A 66 -7.44 -3.78 -3.06
C SER A 66 -7.56 -2.32 -2.57
N MET A 67 -7.65 -2.11 -1.25
CA MET A 67 -7.54 -0.77 -0.65
C MET A 67 -6.10 -0.29 -0.49
N HIS A 68 -5.12 -1.21 -0.45
CA HIS A 68 -3.73 -0.96 -0.04
C HIS A 68 -2.81 -0.65 -1.22
N PHE A 69 -1.99 0.39 -1.06
CA PHE A 69 -0.86 0.70 -1.93
C PHE A 69 0.41 0.84 -1.09
N GLU A 70 1.54 0.43 -1.65
CA GLU A 70 2.86 0.61 -1.02
C GLU A 70 3.94 1.02 -1.99
N VAL A 71 4.91 1.78 -1.49
CA VAL A 71 6.07 2.25 -2.26
C VAL A 71 7.00 1.07 -2.55
N SER A 72 7.55 1.02 -3.76
CA SER A 72 8.53 0.01 -4.14
C SER A 72 9.85 0.16 -3.37
N ASP A 73 10.54 -0.96 -3.17
CA ASP A 73 11.91 -0.96 -2.62
C ASP A 73 12.85 -0.10 -3.49
N GLU A 74 12.69 -0.14 -4.82
CA GLU A 74 13.45 0.69 -5.76
C GLU A 74 13.26 2.19 -5.46
N LYS A 75 12.02 2.65 -5.31
CA LYS A 75 11.74 4.06 -5.02
C LYS A 75 12.27 4.48 -3.66
N MET A 76 12.15 3.60 -2.64
CA MET A 76 12.75 3.83 -1.32
C MET A 76 14.27 3.98 -1.41
N ARG A 77 14.96 3.13 -2.18
CA ARG A 77 16.41 3.25 -2.40
C ARG A 77 16.79 4.53 -3.14
N ILE A 78 16.00 4.94 -4.13
CA ILE A 78 16.20 6.22 -4.84
C ILE A 78 16.11 7.38 -3.84
N TRP A 79 15.07 7.44 -3.02
CA TRP A 79 14.92 8.48 -2.01
C TRP A 79 16.08 8.49 -1.00
N GLY A 80 16.52 7.32 -0.55
CA GLY A 80 17.69 7.22 0.33
C GLY A 80 18.99 7.72 -0.34
N ALA A 81 19.21 7.37 -1.61
CA ALA A 81 20.38 7.84 -2.38
C ALA A 81 20.35 9.36 -2.62
N LEU A 82 19.15 9.94 -2.71
CA LEU A 82 18.93 11.38 -2.85
C LEU A 82 18.91 12.13 -1.50
N GLY A 83 19.00 11.43 -0.36
CA GLY A 83 18.93 12.03 0.97
C GLY A 83 17.55 12.59 1.34
N MET A 84 16.48 12.05 0.74
CA MET A 84 15.09 12.46 1.02
C MET A 84 14.47 11.72 2.20
N ILE A 85 15.06 10.57 2.59
CA ILE A 85 14.71 9.75 3.76
C ILE A 85 15.97 9.17 4.40
#